data_AF-A0A2S9FKI5-F1
#
_entry.id   AF-A0A2S9FKI5-F1
#
_cell.length_a   1.000
_cell.length_b   1.000
_cell.length_c   1.000
_cell.angle_alpha   90.00
_cell.angle_beta   90.00
_cell.angle_gamma   90.00
#
_symmetry.space_group_name_H-M   'P 1'
#
loop_
_entity.id
_entity.type
_entity.pdbx_description
1 polymer ?
#
loop_
_entity_poly.entity_id
_entity_poly.type
_entity_poly.pdbx_seq_one_letter_code
_entity_poly.pdbx_strand_id
1 'polypeptide(L)'
;RPTLLLSQGRFLDDALKAQRVSVDEIRQVIRSSGHGDVSKVAAVVLESDGSLSVITSDKAGDWSALAGVRHVPATNIGHAP
;
A
#
# COMPACT_ATOMS: atom_id res chain seq x y z
N ARG A 1 10.96 -9.49 1.98
CA ARG A 1 9.52 -9.76 1.78
C ARG A 1 8.79 -8.42 1.80
N PRO A 2 7.94 -8.15 0.81
CA PRO A 2 7.24 -6.88 0.71
C PRO A 2 6.28 -6.67 1.89
N THR A 3 6.07 -5.40 2.24
CA THR A 3 5.31 -4.99 3.43
C THR A 3 4.34 -3.88 3.05
N LEU A 4 3.06 -4.05 3.37
CA LEU A 4 2.06 -3.02 3.18
C LEU A 4 2.28 -1.91 4.22
N LEU A 5 2.33 -0.65 3.77
CA LEU A 5 2.53 0.53 4.61
C LEU A 5 1.31 1.45 4.66
N LEU A 6 0.46 1.35 3.63
CA LEU A 6 -0.82 2.07 3.54
C LEU A 6 -1.84 1.16 2.89
N SER A 7 -3.07 1.15 3.42
CA SER A 7 -4.20 0.42 2.86
C SER A 7 -5.45 1.28 2.84
N GLN A 8 -6.10 1.41 1.68
CA GLN A 8 -7.36 2.11 1.48
C GLN A 8 -7.37 3.51 2.12
N GLY A 9 -6.33 4.30 1.81
CA GLY A 9 -6.15 5.65 2.33
C GLY A 9 -5.76 5.75 3.81
N ARG A 10 -5.50 4.61 4.49
CA ARG A 10 -5.10 4.58 5.91
C ARG A 10 -3.66 4.10 6.05
N PHE A 11 -2.86 4.88 6.78
CA PHE A 11 -1.50 4.50 7.14
C PHE A 11 -1.52 3.31 8.11
N LEU A 12 -0.58 2.38 7.93
CA LEU A 12 -0.38 1.25 8.84
C LEU A 12 0.76 1.60 9.80
N ASP A 13 0.44 2.32 10.89
CA ASP A 13 1.42 2.92 11.82
C ASP A 13 2.44 1.90 12.36
N ASP A 14 2.00 0.68 12.70
CA ASP A 14 2.88 -0.37 13.22
C ASP A 14 3.88 -0.84 12.15
N ALA A 15 3.42 -1.01 10.91
CA ALA A 15 4.27 -1.40 9.78
C ALA A 15 5.27 -0.29 9.42
N LEU A 16 4.81 0.98 9.39
CA LEU A 16 5.66 2.15 9.18
C LEU A 16 6.77 2.23 10.22
N LYS A 17 6.42 2.08 11.51
CA LYS A 17 7.39 2.06 12.61
C LYS A 17 8.37 0.90 12.50
N ALA A 18 7.88 -0.30 12.19
CA ALA A 18 8.72 -1.48 12.04
C ALA A 18 9.71 -1.37 10.87
N GLN A 19 9.31 -0.74 9.77
CA GLN A 19 10.15 -0.49 8.59
C GLN A 19 10.96 0.82 8.68
N ARG A 20 10.76 1.63 9.74
CA ARG A 20 11.36 2.96 9.91
C ARG A 20 11.04 3.93 8.76
N VAL A 21 9.86 3.80 8.17
CA VAL A 21 9.37 4.67 7.10
C VAL A 21 8.46 5.72 7.71
N SER A 22 8.63 6.98 7.30
CA SER A 22 7.83 8.09 7.81
C SER A 22 6.55 8.31 7.00
N VAL A 23 5.52 8.88 7.62
CA VAL A 23 4.29 9.29 6.91
C VAL A 23 4.58 10.30 5.81
N ASP A 24 5.55 11.20 6.02
CA ASP A 24 5.94 12.20 5.02
C ASP A 24 6.55 11.56 3.77
N GLU A 25 7.38 10.54 3.95
CA GLU A 25 7.96 9.76 2.85
C GLU A 25 6.87 9.06 2.02
N ILE A 26 5.86 8.47 2.66
CA ILE A 26 4.71 7.90 1.96
C ILE A 26 3.97 8.99 1.16
N ARG A 27 3.70 10.16 1.76
CA ARG A 27 3.05 11.29 1.06
C ARG A 27 3.90 11.79 -0.11
N GLN A 28 5.22 11.83 0.04
CA GLN A 28 6.14 12.23 -1.02
C GLN A 28 6.05 11.26 -2.20
N VAL A 29 6.10 9.95 -1.96
CA VAL A 29 5.99 8.95 -3.04
C VAL A 29 4.63 9.03 -3.73
N ILE A 30 3.53 9.17 -2.98
CA ILE A 30 2.19 9.36 -3.55
C ILE A 30 2.15 10.59 -4.45
N ARG A 31 2.68 11.73 -4.01
CA ARG A 31 2.73 12.96 -4.82
C ARG A 31 3.62 12.82 -6.04
N SER A 32 4.80 12.22 -5.91
CA SER A 32 5.72 11.97 -7.02
C SER A 32 5.14 11.01 -8.06
N SER A 33 4.23 10.12 -7.66
CA SER A 33 3.45 9.27 -8.58
C SER A 33 2.27 9.98 -9.27
N GLY A 34 2.07 11.28 -9.01
CA GLY A 34 1.03 12.10 -9.65
C GLY A 34 -0.29 12.16 -8.89
N HIS A 35 -0.32 11.76 -7.61
CA HIS A 35 -1.55 11.72 -6.80
C HIS A 35 -1.49 12.73 -5.65
N GLY A 36 -2.51 13.59 -5.54
CA GLY A 36 -2.61 14.60 -4.48
C GLY A 36 -3.47 14.20 -3.28
N ASP A 37 -4.17 13.07 -3.36
CA ASP A 37 -5.17 12.65 -2.40
C ASP A 37 -4.90 11.23 -1.93
N VAL A 38 -4.49 11.10 -0.66
CA VAL A 38 -4.17 9.82 -0.02
C VAL A 38 -5.40 8.91 0.04
N SER A 39 -6.61 9.46 0.13
CA SER A 39 -7.85 8.65 0.19
C SER A 39 -8.14 7.88 -1.10
N LYS A 40 -7.50 8.25 -2.21
CA LYS A 40 -7.57 7.55 -3.52
C LYS A 40 -6.48 6.49 -3.70
N VAL A 41 -5.63 6.30 -2.70
CA VAL A 41 -4.57 5.28 -2.73
C VAL A 41 -5.06 4.01 -2.07
N ALA A 42 -5.10 2.92 -2.84
CA ALA A 42 -5.44 1.60 -2.34
C ALA A 42 -4.29 1.01 -1.54
N ALA A 43 -3.07 1.07 -2.05
CA ALA A 43 -1.92 0.49 -1.38
C ALA A 43 -0.66 1.32 -1.58
N VAL A 44 0.17 1.38 -0.54
CA VAL A 44 1.60 1.64 -0.69
C VAL A 44 2.34 0.45 -0.11
N VAL A 45 3.21 -0.15 -0.91
CA VAL A 45 3.98 -1.34 -0.54
C VAL A 45 5.47 -0.99 -0.55
N LEU A 46 6.16 -1.36 0.52
CA LEU A 46 7.62 -1.40 0.56
C LEU A 46 8.07 -2.76 0.01
N GLU A 47 8.74 -2.73 -1.13
CA GLU A 47 9.27 -3.91 -1.79
C GLU A 47 10.53 -4.45 -1.10
N SER A 48 10.94 -5.66 -1.46
CA SER A 48 12.09 -6.30 -0.79
C SER A 48 13.44 -5.66 -1.12
N ASP A 49 13.52 -4.88 -2.20
CA ASP A 49 14.69 -4.10 -2.60
C ASP A 49 14.70 -2.68 -2.00
N GLY A 50 13.70 -2.33 -1.18
CA GLY A 50 13.55 -1.02 -0.56
C GLY A 50 12.82 0.01 -1.42
N SER A 51 12.39 -0.35 -2.63
CA SER A 51 11.54 0.53 -3.44
C SER A 51 10.11 0.61 -2.89
N LEU A 52 9.42 1.71 -3.19
CA LEU A 52 8.02 1.92 -2.83
C LEU A 52 7.15 1.90 -4.08
N SER A 53 6.11 1.06 -4.06
CA SER A 53 5.11 0.99 -5.11
C SER A 53 3.78 1.59 -4.62
N VAL A 54 3.06 2.27 -5.52
CA VAL A 54 1.77 2.91 -5.24
C VAL A 54 0.71 2.31 -6.15
N ILE A 55 -0.41 1.88 -5.57
CA ILE A 55 -1.57 1.38 -6.29
C ILE A 55 -2.76 2.27 -5.92
N THR A 56 -3.40 2.88 -6.91
CA THR A 56 -4.61 3.67 -6.71
C THR A 56 -5.85 2.81 -6.64
N SER A 57 -6.92 3.33 -6.05
CA SER A 57 -8.20 2.62 -5.92
C SER A 57 -8.77 2.18 -7.26
N ASP A 58 -8.59 2.94 -8.34
CA ASP A 58 -9.04 2.58 -9.69
C ASP A 58 -8.18 1.50 -10.38
N LYS A 59 -6.97 1.24 -9.86
CA LYS A 59 -6.03 0.23 -10.37
C LYS A 59 -5.90 -1.00 -9.48
N ALA A 60 -6.57 -1.03 -8.32
CA ALA A 60 -6.43 -2.10 -7.35
C ALA A 60 -7.01 -3.45 -7.82
N GLY A 61 -8.03 -3.42 -8.69
CA GLY A 61 -8.70 -4.64 -9.17
C GLY A 61 -9.21 -5.51 -8.02
N ASP A 62 -8.89 -6.80 -8.07
CA ASP A 62 -9.24 -7.81 -7.06
C ASP A 62 -8.17 -7.98 -5.96
N TRP A 63 -7.14 -7.13 -5.93
CA TRP A 63 -6.04 -7.17 -4.98
C TRP A 63 -5.15 -8.42 -5.05
N SER A 64 -5.31 -9.29 -6.06
CA SER A 64 -4.53 -10.52 -6.22
C SER A 64 -3.02 -10.27 -6.31
N ALA A 65 -2.61 -9.13 -6.87
CA ALA A 65 -1.21 -8.71 -6.94
C ALA A 65 -0.55 -8.46 -5.56
N LEU A 66 -1.34 -8.25 -4.50
CA LEU A 66 -0.82 -8.09 -3.13
C LEU A 66 -0.73 -9.42 -2.36
N ALA A 67 -1.05 -10.55 -3.00
CA ALA A 67 -0.89 -11.86 -2.37
C ALA A 67 0.56 -12.06 -1.88
N GLY A 68 0.72 -12.39 -0.59
CA GLY A 68 2.02 -12.62 0.04
C GLY A 68 2.73 -11.36 0.59
N VAL A 69 2.15 -10.17 0.39
CA VAL A 69 2.55 -8.92 1.06
C VAL A 69 2.13 -8.96 2.53
N ARG A 70 3.02 -8.58 3.45
CA ARG A 70 2.69 -8.54 4.88
C ARG A 70 1.69 -7.43 5.21
N HIS A 71 0.85 -7.67 6.22
CA HIS A 71 -0.18 -6.75 6.72
C HIS A 71 -1.31 -6.43 5.74
N VAL A 72 -1.46 -7.18 4.64
CA VAL A 72 -2.70 -7.19 3.89
C VAL A 72 -3.78 -7.78 4.80
N PRO A 73 -4.84 -7.02 5.15
CA PRO A 73 -5.92 -7.57 5.95
C PRO A 73 -6.50 -8.78 5.21
N ALA A 74 -6.80 -9.85 5.94
CA ALA A 74 -7.55 -10.98 5.42
C ALA A 74 -8.99 -10.51 5.14
N THR A 75 -9.19 -9.75 4.07
CA THR A 75 -10.48 -9.21 3.68
C THR A 75 -10.69 -9.59 2.23
N ASN A 76 -11.50 -10.63 2.05
CA ASN A 76 -12.07 -11.11 0.80
C ASN A 76 -11.11 -11.18 -0.40
N ILE A 77 -10.28 -12.23 -0.44
CA ILE A 77 -10.16 -13.01 -1.68
C ILE A 77 -11.50 -13.70 -1.97
N GLY A 78 -12.54 -12.89 -2.16
CA GLY A 78 -13.89 -13.34 -2.47
C GLY A 78 -13.91 -13.73 -3.93
N HIS A 79 -13.98 -15.03 -4.16
CA HIS A 79 -14.65 -15.69 -5.28
C HIS A 79 -15.35 -14.69 -6.23
N ALA A 80 -14.75 -14.39 -7.37
CA ALA A 80 -15.53 -13.93 -8.51
C ALA A 80 -16.48 -15.08 -8.91
N PRO A 81 -17.75 -14.81 -9.26
CA PRO A 81 -18.65 -15.85 -9.76
C PRO A 81 -18.12 -16.50 -11.05
#